data_AF-A0A1I1LJG0-F1
#
_entry.id   AF-A0A1I1LJG0-F1
#
_cell.length_a   1.000
_cell.length_b   1.000
_cell.length_c   1.000
_cell.angle_alpha   90.00
_cell.angle_beta   90.00
_cell.angle_gamma   90.00
#
_symmetry.space_group_name_H-M   'P 1'
#
loop_
_entity.id
_entity.type
_entity.pdbx_description
1 polymer ?
#
loop_
_entity_poly.entity_id
_entity_poly.type
_entity_poly.pdbx_seq_one_letter_code
_entity_poly.pdbx_strand_id
1 'polypeptide(L)'
;MNLFNIARPTLLASAVALAGALSAGTALANDQQGKAPEHLRGTITAVSDHGFSVESTGDGQTHEVRLSDDTRLAGVTPSSLDAIKEGTFIGTANAPGENGQPSRALEVVVFPESMKGTGEGDYPWDTPRGHDQSGSSGGKMGGSGGGSTMTNGTVSQADSGKMGGAGGGSTMTNGTVNQADSGKMGGAGGGSTMTNGTVSQADNDTTAGSGDQGMMTLTVDYGDGQKQIMVPRDVPVVAVQKATMDDIKKGEAVFVGGDLSASPVQAKIVIVGLDGTVPPM
;
A
#
# COMPACT_ATOMS: atom_id res chain seq x y z
N MET A 1 12.03 76.55 26.22
CA MET A 1 11.23 77.46 27.07
C MET A 1 9.87 77.63 26.41
N ASN A 2 8.79 77.50 27.19
CA ASN A 2 7.35 77.64 26.87
C ASN A 2 6.71 76.45 26.11
N LEU A 3 6.09 75.46 26.78
CA LEU A 3 4.77 75.42 27.45
C LEU A 3 3.63 76.00 26.59
N PHE A 4 2.66 75.15 26.18
CA PHE A 4 1.27 75.18 26.65
C PHE A 4 0.50 73.94 26.14
N ASN A 5 -0.43 73.48 26.98
CA ASN A 5 -1.18 72.23 26.90
C ASN A 5 -2.69 72.54 26.79
N ILE A 6 -3.46 71.54 26.31
CA ILE A 6 -4.92 71.30 26.47
C ILE A 6 -5.91 72.06 25.56
N ALA A 7 -6.57 71.32 24.65
CA ALA A 7 -7.99 70.91 24.78
C ALA A 7 -8.49 70.11 23.55
N ARG A 8 -9.08 68.94 23.79
CA ARG A 8 -9.89 68.16 22.83
C ARG A 8 -11.35 68.61 22.89
N PRO A 9 -12.11 68.48 21.78
CA PRO A 9 -13.20 67.50 21.81
C PRO A 9 -13.38 66.73 20.49
N THR A 10 -14.32 65.80 20.56
CA THR A 10 -14.45 64.54 19.85
C THR A 10 -15.58 64.57 18.80
N LEU A 11 -15.47 63.67 17.81
CA LEU A 11 -16.53 62.95 17.06
C LEU A 11 -17.13 63.51 15.75
N LEU A 12 -16.97 62.66 14.71
CA LEU A 12 -17.89 62.25 13.62
C LEU A 12 -18.30 63.30 12.55
N ALA A 13 -18.43 63.01 11.25
CA ALA A 13 -18.45 61.75 10.50
C ALA A 13 -18.32 62.03 8.97
N SER A 14 -17.92 60.98 8.24
CA SER A 14 -18.32 60.60 6.87
C SER A 14 -17.96 61.49 5.67
N ALA A 15 -16.97 61.04 4.89
CA ALA A 15 -17.01 61.07 3.43
C ALA A 15 -15.93 60.15 2.85
N VAL A 16 -16.29 58.95 2.38
CA VAL A 16 -15.49 58.24 1.38
C VAL A 16 -16.44 57.59 0.38
N ALA A 17 -16.43 58.11 -0.83
CA ALA A 17 -16.80 57.39 -2.03
C ALA A 17 -15.63 57.55 -3.01
N LEU A 18 -14.96 56.44 -3.35
CA LEU A 18 -14.19 56.36 -4.58
C LEU A 18 -14.30 54.94 -5.15
N ALA A 19 -14.82 54.89 -6.37
CA ALA A 19 -14.98 53.71 -7.19
C ALA A 19 -13.62 53.18 -7.68
N GLY A 20 -13.52 51.86 -7.89
CA GLY A 20 -12.33 51.27 -8.50
C GLY A 20 -12.41 49.77 -8.72
N ALA A 21 -12.89 49.41 -9.91
CA ALA A 21 -12.49 48.25 -10.73
C ALA A 21 -12.83 46.81 -10.26
N LEU A 22 -13.39 46.10 -11.24
CA LEU A 22 -13.64 44.67 -11.29
C LEU A 22 -12.35 43.87 -11.09
N SER A 23 -12.41 42.89 -10.19
CA SER A 23 -11.84 41.58 -10.43
C SER A 23 -12.60 40.59 -9.55
N ALA A 24 -13.44 39.76 -10.19
CA ALA A 24 -13.94 38.54 -9.59
C ALA A 24 -12.73 37.65 -9.30
N GLY A 25 -12.19 37.76 -8.08
CA GLY A 25 -11.24 36.80 -7.56
C GLY A 25 -11.99 35.50 -7.36
N THR A 26 -11.94 34.61 -8.35
CA THR A 26 -12.17 33.19 -8.10
C THR A 26 -11.20 32.80 -7.00
N ALA A 27 -11.73 32.51 -5.82
CA ALA A 27 -10.98 31.75 -4.84
C ALA A 27 -10.56 30.47 -5.55
N LEU A 28 -9.29 30.38 -5.93
CA LEU A 28 -8.66 29.10 -6.18
C LEU A 28 -8.70 28.42 -4.82
N ALA A 29 -9.72 27.57 -4.63
CA ALA A 29 -9.61 26.48 -3.69
C ALA A 29 -8.28 25.82 -4.01
N ASN A 30 -7.31 25.98 -3.12
CA ASN A 30 -6.03 25.33 -3.22
C ASN A 30 -6.32 23.84 -2.91
N ASP A 31 -6.85 23.11 -3.90
CA ASP A 31 -6.90 21.64 -3.94
C ASP A 31 -5.47 21.11 -4.13
N GLN A 32 -4.59 21.56 -3.24
CA GLN A 32 -3.38 20.85 -2.87
C GLN A 32 -3.73 19.98 -1.66
N GLN A 33 -4.78 19.16 -1.79
CA GLN A 33 -4.71 17.82 -1.22
C GLN A 33 -3.80 17.00 -2.13
N GLY A 34 -2.52 17.37 -2.14
CA GLY A 34 -1.48 16.38 -2.37
C GLY A 34 -1.68 15.38 -1.26
N LYS A 35 -2.12 14.17 -1.63
CA LYS A 35 -2.24 13.01 -0.75
C LYS A 35 -1.01 13.03 0.18
N ALA A 36 -1.23 13.29 1.48
CA ALA A 36 -0.12 13.32 2.42
C ALA A 36 0.66 12.01 2.22
N PRO A 37 2.01 12.05 2.15
CA PRO A 37 2.79 10.83 1.97
C PRO A 37 2.29 9.81 2.98
N GLU A 38 1.92 8.60 2.54
CA GLU A 38 1.26 7.65 3.44
C GLU A 38 2.22 7.15 4.53
N HIS A 39 3.52 7.25 4.27
CA HIS A 39 4.60 6.82 5.17
C HIS A 39 5.82 7.75 5.04
N LEU A 40 6.48 8.06 6.16
CA LEU A 40 7.75 8.80 6.18
C LEU A 40 8.92 7.81 6.20
N ARG A 41 9.87 7.99 5.29
CA ARG A 41 11.04 7.13 5.15
C ARG A 41 12.28 7.97 5.00
N GLY A 42 13.35 7.55 5.64
CA GLY A 42 14.56 8.36 5.62
C GLY A 42 15.67 7.86 6.50
N THR A 43 16.62 8.76 6.75
CA THR A 43 17.75 8.53 7.66
C THR A 43 17.55 9.35 8.92
N ILE A 44 17.77 8.75 10.08
CA ILE A 44 17.69 9.46 11.36
C ILE A 44 18.87 10.44 11.47
N THR A 45 18.59 11.73 11.59
CA THR A 45 19.63 12.79 11.64
C THR A 45 19.93 13.27 13.05
N ALA A 46 18.97 13.16 13.97
CA ALA A 46 19.11 13.51 15.39
C ALA A 46 18.14 12.68 16.24
N VAL A 47 18.50 12.43 17.50
CA VAL A 47 17.68 11.68 18.47
C VAL A 47 17.49 12.53 19.72
N SER A 48 16.30 12.43 20.32
CA SER A 48 15.91 13.12 21.55
C SER A 48 15.22 12.15 22.50
N ASP A 49 14.97 12.57 23.74
CA ASP A 49 14.32 11.73 24.77
C ASP A 49 12.91 11.25 24.38
N HIS A 50 12.25 11.93 23.44
CA HIS A 50 10.84 11.69 23.11
C HIS A 50 10.57 11.60 21.59
N GLY A 51 11.62 11.36 20.80
CA GLY A 51 11.49 11.47 19.35
C GLY A 51 12.83 11.56 18.63
N PHE A 52 12.78 11.77 17.33
CA PHE A 52 13.95 11.89 16.47
C PHE A 52 13.64 12.73 15.24
N SER A 53 14.67 13.16 14.53
CA SER A 53 14.54 13.84 13.24
C SER A 53 14.90 12.88 12.11
N VAL A 54 14.16 12.95 11.01
CA VAL A 54 14.35 12.11 9.81
C VAL A 54 14.58 13.00 8.62
N GLU A 55 15.70 12.80 7.92
CA GLU A 55 15.86 13.32 6.56
C GLU A 55 15.17 12.36 5.59
N SER A 56 14.07 12.83 5.00
CA SER A 56 13.18 12.02 4.18
C SER A 56 13.77 11.76 2.80
N THR A 57 13.75 10.50 2.37
CA THR A 57 14.19 10.11 1.02
C THR A 57 13.21 10.50 -0.07
N GLY A 58 11.97 10.85 0.28
CA GLY A 58 10.92 11.20 -0.68
C GLY A 58 10.96 12.66 -1.12
N ASP A 59 11.09 13.59 -0.16
CA ASP A 59 11.05 15.04 -0.38
C ASP A 59 12.36 15.76 -0.01
N GLY A 60 13.35 15.03 0.53
CA GLY A 60 14.63 15.58 0.97
C GLY A 60 14.53 16.50 2.19
N GLN A 61 13.36 16.61 2.83
CA GLN A 61 13.13 17.49 3.97
C GLN A 61 13.44 16.77 5.29
N THR A 62 13.78 17.55 6.31
CA THR A 62 13.89 17.03 7.68
C THR A 62 12.53 17.13 8.37
N HIS A 63 12.02 16.00 8.83
CA HIS A 63 10.78 15.88 9.59
C HIS A 63 11.09 15.51 11.03
N GLU A 64 10.48 16.21 11.98
CA GLU A 64 10.55 15.84 13.39
C GLU A 64 9.47 14.80 13.71
N VAL A 65 9.86 13.72 14.38
CA VAL A 65 9.00 12.59 14.74
C VAL A 65 8.88 12.53 16.25
N ARG A 66 7.65 12.48 16.73
CA ARG A 66 7.33 12.36 18.16
C ARG A 66 6.85 10.94 18.47
N LEU A 67 7.38 10.40 19.56
CA LEU A 67 7.04 9.10 20.10
C LEU A 67 6.12 9.25 21.32
N SER A 68 5.18 8.33 21.46
CA SER A 68 4.34 8.19 22.65
C SER A 68 4.41 6.76 23.18
N ASP A 69 3.80 6.53 24.34
CA ASP A 69 3.72 5.18 24.94
C ASP A 69 2.93 4.19 24.06
N ASP A 70 2.12 4.71 23.13
CA ASP A 70 1.36 3.91 22.16
C ASP A 70 2.16 3.61 20.87
N THR A 71 3.33 4.24 20.69
CA THR A 71 4.14 4.01 19.49
C THR A 71 4.73 2.60 19.52
N ARG A 72 4.43 1.82 18.48
CA ARG A 72 5.02 0.50 18.30
C ARG A 72 6.40 0.61 17.67
N LEU A 73 7.41 0.03 18.32
CA LEU A 73 8.79 -0.03 17.81
C LEU A 73 9.12 -1.44 17.32
N ALA A 74 9.62 -1.51 16.10
CA ALA A 74 10.15 -2.73 15.50
C ALA A 74 11.51 -2.46 14.86
N GLY A 75 12.32 -3.51 14.76
CA GLY A 75 13.61 -3.49 14.09
C GLY A 75 13.59 -4.47 12.93
N VAL A 76 14.37 -4.21 11.90
CA VAL A 76 14.54 -5.14 10.77
C VAL A 76 16.00 -5.42 10.50
N THR A 77 16.29 -6.69 10.22
CA THR A 77 17.62 -7.20 9.89
C THR A 77 17.57 -7.96 8.57
N PRO A 78 18.72 -8.19 7.90
CA PRO A 78 18.72 -8.92 6.64
C PRO A 78 18.23 -10.36 6.86
N SER A 79 17.44 -10.87 5.91
CA SER A 79 16.97 -12.25 5.89
C SER A 79 17.11 -12.81 4.48
N SER A 80 16.50 -13.97 4.22
CA SER A 80 16.58 -14.66 2.93
C SER A 80 15.31 -15.43 2.63
N LEU A 81 15.12 -15.78 1.36
CA LEU A 81 14.00 -16.62 0.92
C LEU A 81 13.99 -18.00 1.59
N ASP A 82 15.14 -18.50 2.04
CA ASP A 82 15.24 -19.79 2.74
C ASP A 82 14.53 -19.79 4.11
N ALA A 83 14.30 -18.60 4.68
CA ALA A 83 13.51 -18.42 5.89
C ALA A 83 12.00 -18.53 5.63
N ILE A 84 11.56 -18.43 4.38
CA ILE A 84 10.15 -18.47 3.99
C ILE A 84 9.76 -19.91 3.71
N LYS A 85 8.94 -20.47 4.60
CA LYS A 85 8.42 -21.84 4.53
C LYS A 85 6.92 -21.83 4.74
N GLU A 86 6.27 -22.94 4.42
CA GLU A 86 4.89 -23.17 4.85
C GLU A 86 4.75 -22.92 6.36
N GLY A 87 3.69 -22.21 6.75
CA GLY A 87 3.43 -21.76 8.11
C GLY A 87 4.15 -20.48 8.53
N THR A 88 5.07 -19.94 7.71
CA THR A 88 5.75 -18.67 8.01
C THR A 88 4.79 -17.51 7.82
N PHE A 89 4.77 -16.57 8.77
CA PHE A 89 3.99 -15.34 8.61
C PHE A 89 4.85 -14.26 7.99
N ILE A 90 4.38 -13.71 6.88
CA ILE A 90 5.11 -12.73 6.08
C ILE A 90 4.23 -11.53 5.79
N GLY A 91 4.88 -10.40 5.51
CA GLY A 91 4.29 -9.28 4.80
C GLY A 91 4.97 -9.14 3.44
N THR A 92 4.21 -8.95 2.37
CA THR A 92 4.76 -8.64 1.05
C THR A 92 4.18 -7.35 0.49
N ALA A 93 5.06 -6.44 0.06
CA ALA A 93 4.67 -5.32 -0.79
C ALA A 93 4.62 -5.83 -2.23
N ASN A 94 3.50 -5.65 -2.90
CA ASN A 94 3.18 -6.30 -4.16
C ASN A 94 2.84 -5.28 -5.24
N ALA A 95 3.49 -5.39 -6.39
CA ALA A 95 3.00 -4.78 -7.62
C ALA A 95 1.89 -5.64 -8.23
N PRO A 96 0.92 -5.03 -8.94
CA PRO A 96 -0.05 -5.77 -9.74
C PRO A 96 0.66 -6.72 -10.70
N GLY A 97 0.11 -7.93 -10.88
CA GLY A 97 0.60 -8.84 -11.90
C GLY A 97 0.29 -8.33 -13.31
N GLU A 98 1.18 -8.60 -14.27
CA GLU A 98 0.96 -8.27 -15.67
C GLU A 98 0.15 -9.35 -16.37
N ASN A 99 -0.69 -8.99 -17.33
CA ASN A 99 -1.37 -9.95 -18.23
C ASN A 99 -2.14 -11.09 -17.51
N GLY A 100 -2.71 -10.81 -16.33
CA GLY A 100 -3.45 -11.80 -15.54
C GLY A 100 -2.57 -12.73 -14.70
N GLN A 101 -1.26 -12.48 -14.65
CA GLN A 101 -0.35 -13.16 -13.72
C GLN A 101 -0.67 -12.80 -12.25
N PRO A 102 -0.26 -13.63 -11.28
CA PRO A 102 -0.32 -13.30 -9.87
C PRO A 102 0.46 -12.00 -9.55
N SER A 103 0.21 -11.43 -8.38
CA SER A 103 0.92 -10.21 -7.96
C SER A 103 2.43 -10.49 -7.83
N ARG A 104 3.27 -9.51 -8.13
CA ARG A 104 4.74 -9.65 -8.02
C ARG A 104 5.23 -8.99 -6.76
N ALA A 105 5.91 -9.73 -5.89
CA ALA A 105 6.53 -9.18 -4.70
C ALA A 105 7.67 -8.22 -5.10
N LEU A 106 7.59 -7.02 -4.56
CA LEU A 106 8.66 -6.03 -4.57
C LEU A 106 9.58 -6.25 -3.38
N GLU A 107 9.06 -6.87 -2.33
CA GLU A 107 9.71 -7.03 -1.04
C GLU A 107 9.03 -8.11 -0.20
N VAL A 108 9.78 -8.77 0.68
CA VAL A 108 9.24 -9.68 1.69
C VAL A 108 9.79 -9.39 3.09
N VAL A 109 8.88 -9.27 4.04
CA VAL A 109 9.13 -9.10 5.47
C VAL A 109 8.74 -10.39 6.19
N VAL A 110 9.69 -11.02 6.89
CA VAL A 110 9.45 -12.23 7.68
C VAL A 110 9.20 -11.84 9.13
N PHE A 111 8.06 -12.26 9.68
CA PHE A 111 7.74 -12.02 11.09
C PHE A 111 8.10 -13.23 11.94
N PRO A 112 8.59 -13.02 13.17
CA PRO A 112 8.76 -14.10 14.13
C PRO A 112 7.38 -14.64 14.54
N GLU A 113 7.32 -15.91 14.95
CA GLU A 113 6.08 -16.58 15.39
C GLU A 113 5.31 -15.77 16.44
N SER A 114 6.01 -15.10 17.36
CA SER A 114 5.40 -14.26 18.40
C SER A 114 4.69 -13.01 17.88
N MET A 115 4.87 -12.66 16.61
CA MET A 115 4.26 -11.52 15.94
C MET A 115 3.28 -11.95 14.83
N LYS A 116 2.89 -13.23 14.78
CA LYS A 116 1.83 -13.70 13.88
C LYS A 116 0.53 -12.91 14.06
N GLY A 117 -0.14 -12.63 12.94
CA GLY A 117 -1.35 -11.80 12.90
C GLY A 117 -1.09 -10.30 12.90
N THR A 118 0.18 -9.85 12.94
CA THR A 118 0.49 -8.42 12.88
C THR A 118 0.05 -7.85 11.54
N GLY A 119 -0.98 -7.00 11.57
CA GLY A 119 -1.49 -6.32 10.39
C GLY A 119 -2.01 -7.26 9.31
N GLU A 120 -2.47 -8.47 9.68
CA GLU A 120 -3.00 -9.47 8.75
C GLU A 120 -4.10 -8.88 7.84
N GLY A 121 -4.05 -9.25 6.56
CA GLY A 121 -4.97 -8.78 5.53
C GLY A 121 -4.28 -8.38 4.22
N ASP A 122 -5.08 -7.87 3.29
CA ASP A 122 -4.62 -7.30 2.02
C ASP A 122 -5.18 -5.89 1.81
N TYR A 123 -4.29 -4.90 1.63
CA TYR A 123 -4.68 -3.50 1.57
C TYR A 123 -3.84 -2.69 0.56
N PRO A 124 -4.38 -1.58 0.02
CA PRO A 124 -3.62 -0.68 -0.85
C PRO A 124 -2.33 -0.18 -0.17
N TRP A 125 -1.26 0.00 -0.96
CA TRP A 125 0.04 0.39 -0.45
C TRP A 125 0.74 1.42 -1.34
N ASP A 126 1.36 2.42 -0.71
CA ASP A 126 2.16 3.45 -1.38
C ASP A 126 3.63 3.03 -1.45
N THR A 127 4.07 2.62 -2.63
CA THR A 127 5.48 2.31 -2.94
C THR A 127 6.11 3.45 -3.73
N PRO A 128 7.28 3.98 -3.31
CA PRO A 128 8.01 5.00 -4.07
C PRO A 128 8.41 4.45 -5.44
N ARG A 129 7.88 5.10 -6.48
CA ARG A 129 8.14 4.93 -7.92
C ARG A 129 7.34 3.82 -8.63
N GLY A 130 6.44 4.27 -9.50
CA GLY A 130 6.51 3.83 -10.91
C GLY A 130 5.30 3.12 -11.52
N HIS A 131 4.20 2.89 -10.80
CA HIS A 131 2.98 2.32 -11.40
C HIS A 131 1.74 3.22 -11.30
N ASP A 132 1.94 4.53 -11.22
CA ASP A 132 0.93 5.47 -11.71
C ASP A 132 1.01 5.53 -13.24
N GLN A 133 0.39 4.55 -13.92
CA GLN A 133 -0.03 4.84 -15.30
C GLN A 133 -1.17 5.85 -15.24
N SER A 134 -0.75 7.12 -15.23
CA SER A 134 -1.44 8.27 -15.79
C SER A 134 -2.43 7.85 -16.88
N GLY A 135 -3.70 7.99 -16.54
CA GLY A 135 -4.84 7.80 -17.44
C GLY A 135 -5.98 8.72 -17.02
N SER A 136 -5.68 10.00 -16.78
CA SER A 136 -6.73 11.02 -16.71
C SER A 136 -7.23 11.31 -18.13
N SER A 137 -8.38 10.76 -18.49
CA SER A 137 -9.28 11.42 -19.43
C SER A 137 -10.72 11.12 -19.05
N GLY A 138 -11.40 12.14 -18.54
CA GLY A 138 -12.78 12.07 -18.10
C GLY A 138 -13.74 11.60 -19.19
N GLY A 139 -14.61 10.67 -18.80
CA GLY A 139 -15.80 10.28 -19.55
C GLY A 139 -17.01 10.42 -18.64
N LYS A 140 -17.75 11.51 -18.79
CA LYS A 140 -19.07 11.74 -18.23
C LYS A 140 -20.01 10.57 -18.61
N MET A 141 -20.23 9.62 -17.71
CA MET A 141 -21.21 8.55 -17.92
C MET A 141 -22.62 9.03 -17.57
N GLY A 142 -23.24 9.72 -18.52
CA GLY A 142 -24.69 9.70 -18.70
C GLY A 142 -24.99 8.79 -19.88
N GLY A 143 -25.68 7.67 -19.65
CA GLY A 143 -26.07 6.75 -20.72
C GLY A 143 -26.71 5.46 -20.22
N SER A 144 -28.04 5.44 -20.26
CA SER A 144 -28.86 4.22 -20.22
C SER A 144 -28.50 3.28 -21.37
N GLY A 145 -28.33 1.98 -21.11
CA GLY A 145 -28.27 0.97 -22.18
C GLY A 145 -27.63 -0.37 -21.82
N GLY A 146 -28.45 -1.34 -21.39
CA GLY A 146 -28.53 -2.69 -21.97
C GLY A 146 -27.39 -3.72 -21.82
N GLY A 147 -27.68 -4.77 -21.03
CA GLY A 147 -27.28 -6.19 -21.26
C GLY A 147 -25.84 -6.56 -20.84
N SER A 148 -25.57 -7.63 -20.08
CA SER A 148 -26.25 -8.93 -20.04
C SER A 148 -26.20 -9.55 -18.65
N THR A 149 -27.37 -10.01 -18.19
CA THR A 149 -27.57 -10.81 -16.98
C THR A 149 -27.44 -12.29 -17.33
N MET A 150 -26.72 -13.06 -16.51
CA MET A 150 -26.68 -14.51 -16.60
C MET A 150 -27.97 -15.11 -16.02
N THR A 151 -28.62 -16.02 -16.76
CA THR A 151 -29.73 -16.83 -16.24
C THR A 151 -29.39 -18.31 -16.33
N ASN A 152 -29.19 -18.94 -15.18
CA ASN A 152 -29.08 -20.39 -15.04
C ASN A 152 -30.50 -20.99 -15.09
N GLY A 153 -30.82 -21.71 -16.17
CA GLY A 153 -32.13 -22.36 -16.35
C GLY A 153 -32.10 -23.82 -15.91
N THR A 154 -32.84 -24.15 -14.87
CA THR A 154 -33.16 -25.53 -14.47
C THR A 154 -34.11 -26.15 -15.49
N VAL A 155 -33.71 -27.22 -16.17
CA VAL A 155 -34.62 -27.96 -17.08
C VAL A 155 -35.35 -29.04 -16.29
N SER A 156 -36.67 -28.88 -16.17
CA SER A 156 -37.59 -29.92 -15.73
C SER A 156 -38.54 -30.29 -16.88
N GLN A 157 -38.65 -31.60 -17.09
CA GLN A 157 -39.51 -32.35 -18.00
C GLN A 157 -39.06 -32.58 -19.45
N ALA A 158 -39.07 -33.87 -19.76
CA ALA A 158 -38.82 -34.50 -21.03
C ALA A 158 -40.08 -34.52 -21.89
N ASP A 159 -39.90 -34.39 -23.21
CA ASP A 159 -40.75 -35.09 -24.17
C ASP A 159 -39.92 -35.58 -25.36
N SER A 160 -40.35 -36.74 -25.84
CA SER A 160 -39.85 -37.65 -26.83
C SER A 160 -39.66 -37.05 -28.23
N GLY A 161 -38.43 -37.07 -28.72
CA GLY A 161 -38.08 -36.65 -30.07
C GLY A 161 -36.90 -37.44 -30.62
N LYS A 162 -37.21 -38.51 -31.34
CA LYS A 162 -36.30 -39.40 -32.07
C LYS A 162 -35.42 -38.62 -33.06
N MET A 163 -34.10 -38.61 -32.88
CA MET A 163 -33.15 -38.48 -33.98
C MET A 163 -31.96 -39.41 -33.77
N GLY A 164 -31.81 -40.36 -34.70
CA GLY A 164 -30.71 -41.30 -34.75
C GLY A 164 -29.49 -40.71 -35.47
N GLY A 165 -28.34 -41.31 -35.22
CA GLY A 165 -27.08 -41.02 -35.92
C GLY A 165 -25.91 -41.58 -35.13
N ALA A 166 -25.30 -42.62 -35.66
CA ALA A 166 -24.19 -43.36 -35.06
C ALA A 166 -22.86 -42.60 -35.13
N GLY A 167 -21.99 -42.85 -34.15
CA GLY A 167 -20.53 -42.85 -34.32
C GLY A 167 -19.79 -41.58 -33.90
N GLY A 168 -19.08 -41.64 -32.77
CA GLY A 168 -18.10 -40.64 -32.36
C GLY A 168 -18.00 -40.49 -30.85
N GLY A 169 -17.49 -41.52 -30.16
CA GLY A 169 -17.22 -41.42 -28.72
C GLY A 169 -16.05 -40.48 -28.46
N SER A 170 -16.33 -39.22 -28.14
CA SER A 170 -15.35 -38.32 -27.53
C SER A 170 -15.29 -38.61 -26.04
N THR A 171 -14.30 -39.39 -25.61
CA THR A 171 -13.94 -39.51 -24.20
C THR A 171 -13.37 -38.18 -23.72
N MET A 172 -14.19 -37.41 -23.00
CA MET A 172 -13.72 -36.28 -22.22
C MET A 172 -13.04 -36.85 -20.97
N THR A 173 -11.71 -36.92 -20.97
CA THR A 173 -10.96 -37.18 -19.74
C THR A 173 -11.08 -35.94 -18.87
N ASN A 174 -11.91 -36.02 -17.83
CA ASN A 174 -11.93 -35.03 -16.76
C ASN A 174 -10.62 -35.15 -15.97
N GLY A 175 -9.54 -34.56 -16.50
CA GLY A 175 -8.35 -34.29 -15.72
C GLY A 175 -8.73 -33.31 -14.62
N THR A 176 -8.49 -33.68 -13.37
CA THR A 176 -8.64 -32.78 -12.23
C THR A 176 -7.73 -31.58 -12.44
N VAL A 177 -8.30 -30.48 -12.91
CA VAL A 177 -7.64 -29.17 -12.84
C VAL A 177 -7.75 -28.78 -11.37
N ASN A 178 -6.66 -28.89 -10.62
CA ASN A 178 -6.54 -28.21 -9.33
C ASN A 178 -6.37 -26.71 -9.60
N GLN A 179 -7.42 -26.08 -10.14
CA GLN A 179 -7.52 -24.65 -10.24
C GLN A 179 -8.26 -24.21 -8.97
N ALA A 180 -7.49 -23.74 -8.01
CA ALA A 180 -8.02 -23.01 -6.86
C ALA A 180 -8.57 -21.68 -7.38
N ASP A 181 -9.82 -21.69 -7.84
CA ASP A 181 -10.62 -20.48 -7.93
C ASP A 181 -11.58 -20.45 -6.75
N SER A 182 -11.28 -19.58 -5.80
CA SER A 182 -12.30 -18.99 -4.95
C SER A 182 -11.95 -17.52 -4.69
N GLY A 183 -12.36 -16.67 -5.62
CA GLY A 183 -13.37 -15.68 -5.24
C GLY A 183 -12.88 -14.36 -4.65
N LYS A 184 -12.21 -13.56 -5.49
CA LYS A 184 -12.58 -12.15 -5.75
C LYS A 184 -11.80 -11.77 -7.01
N MET A 185 -12.47 -11.59 -8.14
CA MET A 185 -11.89 -10.76 -9.20
C MET A 185 -11.84 -9.34 -8.62
N GLY A 186 -10.78 -9.06 -7.85
CA GLY A 186 -10.43 -7.76 -7.36
C GLY A 186 -10.26 -6.88 -8.57
N GLY A 187 -11.21 -5.96 -8.75
CA GLY A 187 -11.18 -5.01 -9.84
C GLY A 187 -9.80 -4.36 -9.92
N ALA A 188 -9.33 -4.20 -11.15
CA ALA A 188 -8.15 -3.44 -11.49
C ALA A 188 -8.18 -2.06 -10.81
N GLY A 189 -7.55 -1.95 -9.64
CA GLY A 189 -6.94 -0.73 -9.17
C GLY A 189 -5.46 -0.92 -9.39
N GLY A 190 -4.88 -0.24 -10.39
CA GLY A 190 -3.48 -0.41 -10.82
C GLY A 190 -2.43 0.07 -9.82
N GLY A 191 -2.70 0.02 -8.51
CA GLY A 191 -1.78 0.42 -7.46
C GLY A 191 -1.17 -0.79 -6.74
N SER A 192 -0.03 -0.57 -6.08
CA SER A 192 0.61 -1.56 -5.23
C SER A 192 -0.28 -1.94 -4.03
N THR A 193 -0.08 -3.14 -3.49
CA THR A 193 -0.77 -3.64 -2.29
C THR A 193 0.23 -4.16 -1.27
N MET A 194 -0.18 -4.23 -0.01
CA MET A 194 0.57 -4.87 1.07
C MET A 194 -0.27 -6.05 1.56
N THR A 195 0.28 -7.25 1.50
CA THR A 195 -0.39 -8.47 1.93
C THR A 195 0.36 -9.07 3.12
N ASN A 196 -0.30 -9.17 4.27
CA ASN A 196 0.27 -9.81 5.46
C ASN A 196 -0.53 -11.07 5.79
N GLY A 197 0.17 -12.20 5.92
CA GLY A 197 -0.49 -13.48 6.14
C GLY A 197 0.47 -14.64 6.34
N THR A 198 -0.10 -15.82 6.54
CA THR A 198 0.63 -17.09 6.67
C THR A 198 0.82 -17.72 5.30
N VAL A 199 2.05 -18.11 4.98
CA VAL A 199 2.35 -18.90 3.77
C VAL A 199 1.70 -20.28 3.91
N SER A 200 0.65 -20.54 3.13
CA SER A 200 -0.03 -21.84 3.07
C SER A 200 0.59 -22.78 2.06
N GLN A 201 1.30 -22.24 1.06
CA GLN A 201 2.09 -23.02 0.12
C GLN A 201 3.28 -22.20 -0.38
N ALA A 202 4.43 -22.84 -0.48
CA ALA A 202 5.66 -22.28 -1.02
C ALA A 202 6.17 -23.20 -2.14
N ASP A 203 5.91 -22.83 -3.39
CA ASP A 203 6.40 -23.59 -4.53
C ASP A 203 7.66 -22.92 -5.10
N ASN A 204 8.77 -23.65 -5.01
CA ASN A 204 10.00 -23.27 -5.70
C ASN A 204 9.86 -23.75 -7.14
N ASP A 205 9.33 -22.89 -8.01
CA ASP A 205 9.31 -23.21 -9.43
C ASP A 205 10.77 -23.29 -9.93
N THR A 206 11.21 -24.52 -10.13
CA THR A 206 12.53 -24.88 -10.68
C THR A 206 12.40 -25.24 -12.17
N THR A 207 11.20 -25.13 -12.74
CA THR A 207 10.88 -25.54 -14.11
C THR A 207 11.28 -24.43 -15.08
N ALA A 208 12.59 -24.31 -15.27
CA ALA A 208 13.20 -23.40 -16.22
C ALA A 208 12.74 -23.72 -17.66
N GLY A 209 11.78 -22.94 -18.14
CA GLY A 209 11.27 -22.97 -19.51
C GLY A 209 10.99 -21.57 -20.03
N SER A 210 12.06 -20.81 -20.30
CA SER A 210 12.09 -19.55 -21.08
C SER A 210 11.23 -18.38 -20.56
N GLY A 211 11.91 -17.41 -19.91
CA GLY A 211 11.42 -16.04 -19.70
C GLY A 211 11.49 -15.55 -18.26
N ASP A 212 11.08 -16.41 -17.32
CA ASP A 212 10.88 -16.07 -15.90
C ASP A 212 11.76 -16.93 -15.00
N GLN A 213 13.08 -16.76 -15.10
CA GLN A 213 14.00 -17.64 -14.39
C GLN A 213 14.00 -17.38 -12.89
N GLY A 214 13.54 -18.38 -12.13
CA GLY A 214 13.87 -18.58 -10.73
C GLY A 214 12.84 -18.14 -9.71
N MET A 215 11.66 -17.65 -10.09
CA MET A 215 10.70 -17.13 -9.11
C MET A 215 10.15 -18.21 -8.17
N MET A 216 9.96 -17.84 -6.90
CA MET A 216 9.21 -18.63 -5.93
C MET A 216 7.75 -18.18 -5.99
N THR A 217 6.80 -19.10 -6.06
CA THR A 217 5.37 -18.76 -5.96
C THR A 217 4.90 -19.05 -4.54
N LEU A 218 4.38 -18.03 -3.87
CA LEU A 218 3.78 -18.15 -2.54
C LEU A 218 2.26 -18.09 -2.65
N THR A 219 1.57 -19.00 -1.98
CA THR A 219 0.17 -18.80 -1.60
C THR A 219 0.16 -18.28 -0.17
N VAL A 220 -0.35 -17.07 0.03
CA VAL A 220 -0.42 -16.41 1.33
C VAL A 220 -1.87 -16.34 1.76
N ASP A 221 -2.17 -16.93 2.91
CA ASP A 221 -3.44 -16.84 3.60
C ASP A 221 -3.42 -15.66 4.56
N TYR A 222 -4.24 -14.66 4.28
CA TYR A 222 -4.33 -13.43 5.07
C TYR A 222 -5.63 -13.36 5.88
N GLY A 223 -6.21 -14.53 6.21
CA GLY A 223 -7.34 -14.67 7.13
C GLY A 223 -8.70 -14.57 6.46
N ASP A 224 -9.00 -13.44 5.79
CA ASP A 224 -10.27 -13.25 5.05
C ASP A 224 -10.17 -13.62 3.57
N GLY A 225 -9.00 -14.09 3.13
CA GLY A 225 -8.77 -14.61 1.78
C GLY A 225 -7.36 -15.16 1.60
N GLN A 226 -7.06 -15.55 0.35
CA GLN A 226 -5.74 -16.03 -0.04
C GLN A 226 -5.28 -15.32 -1.32
N LYS A 227 -3.98 -15.10 -1.46
CA LYS A 227 -3.36 -14.48 -2.65
C LYS A 227 -2.15 -15.27 -3.09
N GLN A 228 -2.05 -15.50 -4.40
CA GLN A 228 -0.82 -15.98 -5.03
C GLN A 228 0.10 -14.80 -5.34
N ILE A 229 1.36 -14.95 -4.98
CA ILE A 229 2.39 -13.92 -5.13
C ILE A 229 3.63 -14.57 -5.75
N MET A 230 4.09 -14.01 -6.88
CA MET A 230 5.37 -14.36 -7.50
C MET A 230 6.48 -13.57 -6.84
N VAL A 231 7.50 -14.27 -6.35
CA VAL A 231 8.60 -13.73 -5.56
C VAL A 231 9.91 -13.91 -6.32
N PRO A 232 10.49 -12.82 -6.86
CA PRO A 232 11.81 -12.86 -7.50
C PRO A 232 12.91 -13.35 -6.53
N ARG A 233 13.95 -14.01 -7.05
CA ARG A 233 15.08 -14.50 -6.20
C ARG A 233 15.90 -13.39 -5.58
N ASP A 234 15.96 -12.25 -6.26
CA ASP A 234 16.70 -11.06 -5.87
C ASP A 234 15.84 -10.08 -5.06
N VAL A 235 14.60 -10.46 -4.72
CA VAL A 235 13.74 -9.63 -3.89
C VAL A 235 14.41 -9.37 -2.54
N PRO A 236 14.38 -8.13 -2.02
CA PRO A 236 14.83 -7.86 -0.66
C PRO A 236 13.99 -8.66 0.34
N VAL A 237 14.67 -9.35 1.26
CA VAL A 237 14.03 -10.08 2.36
C VAL A 237 14.61 -9.60 3.68
N VAL A 238 13.76 -9.22 4.62
CA VAL A 238 14.16 -8.87 5.98
C VAL A 238 13.40 -9.66 7.02
N ALA A 239 13.94 -9.73 8.23
CA ALA A 239 13.27 -10.29 9.38
C ALA A 239 12.96 -9.18 10.39
N VAL A 240 11.72 -9.16 10.88
CA VAL A 240 11.28 -8.27 11.95
C VAL A 240 11.77 -8.82 13.29
N GLN A 241 12.23 -7.93 14.15
CA GLN A 241 12.49 -8.21 15.55
C GLN A 241 11.98 -7.08 16.43
N LYS A 242 11.92 -7.35 17.73
CA LYS A 242 11.59 -6.32 18.71
C LYS A 242 12.72 -5.28 18.71
N ALA A 243 12.37 -4.00 18.64
CA ALA A 243 13.29 -2.89 18.84
C ALA A 243 12.93 -2.11 20.11
N THR A 244 13.88 -1.30 20.56
CA THR A 244 13.81 -0.42 21.70
C THR A 244 14.24 1.00 21.31
N MET A 245 14.09 1.96 22.21
CA MET A 245 14.58 3.32 21.99
C MET A 245 16.10 3.37 21.79
N ASP A 246 16.84 2.41 22.36
CA ASP A 246 18.29 2.32 22.18
C ASP A 246 18.68 2.02 20.74
N ASP A 247 17.78 1.45 19.93
CA ASP A 247 18.00 1.13 18.53
C ASP A 247 17.79 2.34 17.61
N ILE A 248 17.08 3.37 18.08
CA ILE A 248 16.89 4.63 17.34
C ILE A 248 18.17 5.44 17.47
N LYS A 249 19.05 5.31 16.48
CA LYS A 249 20.36 5.98 16.45
C LYS A 249 20.48 6.84 15.20
N LYS A 250 21.25 7.92 15.33
CA LYS A 250 21.64 8.74 14.19
C LYS A 250 22.35 7.88 13.14
N GLY A 251 21.95 8.03 11.89
CA GLY A 251 22.49 7.31 10.74
C GLY A 251 21.71 6.05 10.37
N GLU A 252 20.83 5.55 11.24
CA GLU A 252 20.00 4.41 10.91
C GLU A 252 18.89 4.80 9.93
N ALA A 253 18.59 3.89 9.01
CA ALA A 253 17.44 4.00 8.13
C ALA A 253 16.15 3.73 8.91
N VAL A 254 15.08 4.45 8.59
CA VAL A 254 13.82 4.36 9.34
C VAL A 254 12.62 4.49 8.44
N PHE A 255 11.57 3.75 8.80
CA PHE A 255 10.21 3.92 8.31
C PHE A 255 9.30 4.34 9.47
N VAL A 256 8.47 5.34 9.23
CA VAL A 256 7.52 5.90 10.22
C VAL A 256 6.12 5.93 9.60
N GLY A 257 5.19 5.26 10.26
CA GLY A 257 3.76 5.35 9.98
C GLY A 257 3.04 6.08 11.11
N GLY A 258 2.11 6.97 10.79
CA GLY A 258 1.43 7.80 11.79
C GLY A 258 0.60 8.91 11.18
N ASP A 259 0.34 9.95 11.97
CA ASP A 259 -0.22 11.19 11.44
C ASP A 259 0.92 12.06 10.88
N LEU A 260 1.11 11.95 9.57
CA LEU A 260 2.13 12.68 8.81
C LEU A 260 1.71 14.10 8.43
N SER A 261 0.46 14.47 8.70
CA SER A 261 -0.02 15.85 8.54
C SER A 261 0.34 16.72 9.75
N ALA A 262 0.65 16.10 10.88
CA ALA A 262 1.11 16.76 12.10
C ALA A 262 2.59 17.13 12.00
N SER A 263 2.97 18.25 12.63
CA SER A 263 4.35 18.68 12.83
C SER A 263 4.55 19.02 14.31
N PRO A 264 5.28 18.20 15.10
CA PRO A 264 5.99 16.98 14.70
C PRO A 264 5.04 15.84 14.29
N VAL A 265 5.54 14.91 13.46
CA VAL A 265 4.85 13.69 13.04
C VAL A 265 4.53 12.85 14.26
N GLN A 266 3.26 12.50 14.43
CA GLN A 266 2.82 11.65 15.55
C GLN A 266 2.91 10.18 15.13
N ALA A 267 4.00 9.50 15.53
CA ALA A 267 4.27 8.14 15.11
C ALA A 267 3.37 7.12 15.83
N LYS A 268 2.73 6.25 15.04
CA LYS A 268 2.01 5.06 15.54
C LYS A 268 2.87 3.81 15.43
N ILE A 269 3.73 3.76 14.41
CA ILE A 269 4.70 2.69 14.20
C ILE A 269 6.02 3.28 13.71
N VAL A 270 7.12 2.76 14.25
CA VAL A 270 8.47 3.04 13.78
C VAL A 270 9.17 1.72 13.55
N ILE A 271 9.74 1.56 12.36
CA ILE A 271 10.56 0.41 11.98
C ILE A 271 11.96 0.93 11.71
N VAL A 272 12.93 0.51 12.52
CA VAL A 272 14.33 0.92 12.41
C VAL A 272 15.13 -0.17 11.71
N GLY A 273 15.97 0.26 10.79
CA GLY A 273 16.97 -0.56 10.14
C GLY A 273 18.08 -0.92 11.10
N LEU A 274 18.36 -2.20 11.28
CA LEU A 274 19.44 -2.67 12.15
C LEU A 274 20.55 -3.28 11.30
N ASP A 275 21.80 -3.19 11.77
CA ASP A 275 22.98 -3.68 11.06
C ASP A 275 23.14 -3.07 9.64
N GLY A 276 22.72 -1.81 9.47
CA GLY A 276 22.74 -1.12 8.18
C GLY A 276 21.65 -1.59 7.19
N THR A 277 20.71 -2.42 7.64
CA THR A 277 19.53 -2.79 6.87
C THR A 277 18.71 -1.55 6.61
N VAL A 278 18.35 -1.30 5.36
CA VAL A 278 17.33 -0.29 5.07
C VAL A 278 15.99 -0.96 5.28
N PRO A 279 15.10 -0.46 6.18
CA PRO A 279 13.76 -0.99 6.31
C PRO A 279 13.16 -1.03 4.93
N PRO A 280 12.90 -2.23 4.45
CA PRO A 280 12.31 -2.36 3.16
C PRO A 280 10.85 -2.04 3.49
N MET A 281 10.45 -0.92 2.94
CA MET A 281 9.11 -0.55 2.52
C MET A 281 9.36 0.58 1.58
#